data_AF-A0A0F9CZT1-F1
#
_entry.id   AF-A0A0F9CZT1-F1
#
_cell.length_a   1.000
_cell.length_b   1.000
_cell.length_c   1.000
_cell.angle_alpha   90.00
_cell.angle_beta   90.00
_cell.angle_gamma   90.00
#
_symmetry.space_group_name_H-M   'P 1'
#
loop_
_entity.id
_entity.type
_entity.pdbx_description
1 polymer ?
#
loop_
_entity_poly.entity_id
_entity_poly.type
_entity_poly.pdbx_seq_one_letter_code
_entity_poly.pdbx_strand_id
1 'polypeptide(L)'
;MATWTIAKSQYNIARTLGNIFAVVHPGRRAFYLGLLMEGKQSFILFNDLEKPVKSLSNEDAGMLFKAIFEYQNGGIVQDLSPLAMMAFTFIQQQLDRSNDKYDAICERNRLNGAKGGRPPKPKKPSGLSGNPEKPKKPRRTLP
;
A
#
# COMPACT_ATOMS: atom_id res chain seq x y z
N MET A 1 -2.58 31.53 45.64
CA MET A 1 -3.23 31.80 44.33
C MET A 1 -2.15 31.83 43.26
N ALA A 2 -1.93 30.72 42.55
CA ALA A 2 -1.17 30.70 41.30
C ALA A 2 -1.63 29.46 40.51
N THR A 3 -2.03 29.72 39.27
CA THR A 3 -2.76 28.87 38.35
C THR A 3 -1.86 27.89 37.59
N TRP A 4 -2.47 26.78 37.18
CA TRP A 4 -1.98 25.76 36.25
C TRP A 4 -1.33 26.32 34.98
N THR A 5 -0.24 25.71 34.52
CA THR A 5 0.05 25.42 33.10
C THR A 5 1.24 24.44 33.04
N ILE A 6 0.94 23.14 32.96
CA ILE A 6 1.95 22.09 32.76
C ILE A 6 2.51 22.23 31.33
N ALA A 7 3.83 22.29 31.24
CA ALA A 7 4.61 22.58 30.06
C ALA A 7 4.33 21.60 28.89
N LYS A 8 3.86 22.14 27.76
CA LYS A 8 3.83 21.49 26.43
C LYS A 8 5.26 21.32 25.89
N SER A 9 5.96 20.30 26.37
CA SER A 9 7.35 20.04 25.99
C SER A 9 7.43 18.98 24.87
N GLN A 10 7.85 19.44 23.69
CA GLN A 10 8.52 18.70 22.59
C GLN A 10 7.71 17.87 21.58
N TYR A 11 6.64 18.42 20.98
CA TYR A 11 6.30 18.05 19.60
C TYR A 11 5.99 19.34 18.81
N ASN A 12 6.99 19.85 18.08
CA ASN A 12 6.79 20.95 17.13
C ASN A 12 6.29 20.37 15.82
N ILE A 13 4.99 20.52 15.59
CA ILE A 13 4.31 20.14 14.35
C ILE A 13 4.32 21.37 13.44
N ALA A 14 5.18 21.40 12.42
CA ALA A 14 5.21 22.46 11.42
C ALA A 14 4.60 21.97 10.10
N ARG A 15 3.64 22.71 9.57
CA ARG A 15 3.00 22.46 8.28
C ARG A 15 3.78 23.18 7.17
N THR A 16 4.45 22.45 6.30
CA THR A 16 4.96 22.99 5.03
C THR A 16 4.09 22.56 3.86
N LEU A 17 4.13 23.33 2.77
CA LEU A 17 3.34 23.11 1.56
C LEU A 17 3.68 21.74 0.96
N GLY A 18 2.67 20.87 0.89
CA GLY A 18 2.83 19.44 0.63
C GLY A 18 2.77 18.69 1.95
N ASN A 19 1.65 17.99 2.17
CA ASN A 19 1.34 17.26 3.39
C ASN A 19 2.44 16.23 3.76
N ILE A 20 3.44 16.66 4.52
CA ILE A 20 4.47 15.80 5.10
C ILE A 20 4.49 16.08 6.59
N PHE A 21 4.07 15.10 7.40
CA PHE A 21 4.30 15.09 8.84
C PHE A 21 5.53 14.24 9.13
N ALA A 22 6.52 14.83 9.82
CA ALA A 22 7.66 14.09 10.35
C ALA A 22 7.40 13.77 11.83
N VAL A 23 7.13 12.50 12.15
CA VAL A 23 7.15 12.01 13.54
C VAL A 23 8.49 11.32 13.77
N VAL A 24 9.35 11.94 14.59
CA VAL A 24 10.66 11.38 14.96
C VAL A 24 10.52 10.70 16.32
N HIS A 25 10.61 9.37 16.35
CA HIS A 25 10.75 8.62 17.60
C HIS A 25 12.25 8.39 17.93
N PRO A 26 12.72 8.71 19.14
CA PRO A 26 14.11 8.49 19.52
C PRO A 26 14.38 6.98 19.64
N GLY A 27 15.29 6.45 18.83
CA GLY A 27 15.80 5.07 18.95
C GLY A 27 15.35 4.07 17.89
N ARG A 28 14.45 4.42 16.97
CA ARG A 28 14.13 3.58 15.80
C ARG A 28 14.64 4.27 14.53
N ARG A 29 15.60 3.65 13.83
CA ARG A 29 16.04 4.05 12.48
C ARG A 29 14.99 3.70 11.41
N ALA A 30 13.74 4.07 11.64
CA ALA A 30 12.68 3.96 10.66
C ALA A 30 12.04 5.34 10.55
N PHE A 31 12.55 6.12 9.60
CA PHE A 31 11.81 7.26 9.07
C PHE A 31 10.62 6.67 8.31
N TYR A 32 9.45 6.59 8.95
CA TYR A 32 8.22 6.49 8.18
C TYR A 32 7.99 7.89 7.62
N LEU A 33 8.52 8.13 6.42
CA LEU A 33 7.92 9.11 5.53
C LEU A 33 6.52 8.56 5.32
N GLY A 34 5.55 9.02 6.12
CA GLY A 34 4.17 8.63 5.99
C GLY A 34 3.74 9.03 4.60
N LEU A 35 3.84 8.08 3.66
CA LEU A 35 3.31 8.21 2.33
C LEU A 35 1.81 8.31 2.57
N LEU A 36 1.30 9.54 2.56
CA LEU A 36 -0.13 9.75 2.37
C LEU A 36 -0.52 8.88 1.17
N MET A 37 -1.54 8.05 1.37
CA MET A 37 -2.05 7.12 0.38
C MET A 37 -2.75 7.89 -0.74
N GLU A 38 -2.00 8.69 -1.49
CA GLU A 38 -2.53 9.60 -2.49
C GLU A 38 -3.06 8.77 -3.66
N GLY A 39 -4.39 8.60 -3.71
CA GLY A 39 -5.10 7.93 -4.79
C GLY A 39 -5.67 6.53 -4.48
N LYS A 40 -5.38 5.92 -3.32
CA LYS A 40 -5.95 4.61 -2.97
C LYS A 40 -7.41 4.77 -2.49
N GLN A 41 -8.36 4.26 -3.27
CA GLN A 41 -9.81 4.43 -3.01
C GLN A 41 -10.39 3.40 -2.03
N SER A 42 -9.66 2.32 -1.74
CA SER A 42 -10.16 1.22 -0.92
C SER A 42 -9.05 0.53 -0.15
N PHE A 43 -9.43 -0.10 0.96
CA PHE A 43 -8.56 -0.98 1.74
C PHE A 43 -9.33 -2.28 2.06
N ILE A 44 -8.59 -3.31 2.44
CA ILE A 44 -9.14 -4.64 2.72
C ILE A 44 -8.90 -4.94 4.20
N LEU A 45 -9.93 -5.39 4.90
CA LEU A 45 -9.84 -5.95 6.23
C LEU A 45 -9.89 -7.47 6.12
N PHE A 46 -8.95 -8.16 6.76
CA PHE A 46 -8.87 -9.62 6.73
C PHE A 46 -9.80 -10.25 7.78
N ASN A 47 -10.25 -11.46 7.49
CA ASN A 47 -11.18 -12.20 8.35
C ASN A 47 -10.62 -12.49 9.76
N ASP A 48 -9.29 -12.53 9.92
CA ASP A 48 -8.63 -12.75 11.21
C ASP A 48 -8.97 -11.66 12.25
N LEU A 49 -9.46 -10.50 11.79
CA LEU A 49 -9.94 -9.40 12.62
C LEU A 49 -11.29 -9.68 13.28
N GLU A 50 -12.00 -10.74 12.89
CA GLU A 50 -13.27 -11.12 13.49
C GLU A 50 -13.15 -11.33 15.00
N LYS A 51 -12.09 -12.03 15.45
CA LYS A 51 -11.88 -12.34 16.88
C LYS A 51 -11.73 -11.07 17.75
N PRO A 52 -10.81 -10.14 17.44
CA PRO A 52 -10.69 -8.91 18.22
C PRO A 52 -11.95 -8.05 18.12
N VAL A 53 -12.62 -7.98 16.97
CA VAL A 53 -13.83 -7.16 16.81
C VAL A 53 -15.02 -7.73 17.59
N LYS A 54 -15.22 -9.05 17.60
CA LYS A 54 -16.28 -9.70 18.38
C LYS A 54 -16.11 -9.58 19.90
N SER A 55 -14.89 -9.30 20.35
CA SER A 55 -14.59 -9.14 21.78
C SER A 55 -14.95 -7.74 22.30
N LEU A 56 -15.30 -6.80 21.41
CA LEU A 56 -15.67 -5.42 21.74
C LEU A 56 -17.18 -5.28 21.94
N SER A 57 -17.59 -4.26 22.70
CA SER A 57 -18.98 -3.80 22.65
C SER A 57 -19.29 -3.15 21.30
N ASN A 58 -20.58 -2.99 20.98
CA ASN A 58 -20.99 -2.36 19.73
C ASN A 58 -20.52 -0.89 19.66
N GLU A 59 -20.48 -0.20 20.80
CA GLU A 59 -19.98 1.17 20.91
C GLU A 59 -18.49 1.23 20.59
N ASP A 60 -17.68 0.38 21.22
CA ASP A 60 -16.23 0.33 20.99
C ASP A 60 -15.89 -0.13 19.58
N ALA A 61 -16.63 -1.10 19.03
CA ALA A 61 -16.49 -1.52 17.65
C ALA A 61 -16.83 -0.38 16.66
N GLY A 62 -17.85 0.42 16.95
CA GLY A 62 -18.21 1.60 16.17
C GLY A 62 -17.12 2.69 16.20
N MET A 63 -16.51 2.93 17.37
CA MET A 63 -15.40 3.87 17.52
C MET A 63 -14.14 3.37 16.80
N LEU A 64 -13.83 2.08 16.95
CA LEU A 64 -12.75 1.41 16.21
C LEU A 64 -12.94 1.58 14.70
N PHE A 65 -14.15 1.38 14.18
CA PHE A 65 -14.40 1.47 12.75
C PHE A 65 -14.18 2.89 12.21
N LYS A 66 -14.61 3.92 12.95
CA LYS A 66 -14.32 5.33 12.61
C LYS A 66 -12.81 5.61 12.62
N ALA A 67 -12.11 5.13 13.64
CA ALA A 67 -10.66 5.28 13.75
C ALA A 67 -9.89 4.66 12.57
N ILE A 68 -10.34 3.52 12.02
CA ILE A 68 -9.74 2.91 10.83
C ILE A 68 -9.86 3.85 9.61
N PHE A 69 -11.02 4.47 9.41
CA PHE A 69 -11.22 5.42 8.31
C PHE A 69 -10.42 6.70 8.51
N GLU A 70 -10.37 7.22 9.74
CA GLU A 70 -9.53 8.38 10.06
C GLU A 70 -8.07 8.07 9.74
N TYR A 71 -7.55 6.91 10.18
CA TYR A 71 -6.18 6.48 9.89
C TYR A 71 -5.88 6.42 8.38
N GLN A 72 -6.72 5.74 7.61
CA GLN A 72 -6.51 5.59 6.16
C GLN A 72 -6.64 6.91 5.38
N ASN A 73 -7.44 7.86 5.88
CA ASN A 73 -7.62 9.16 5.25
C ASN A 73 -6.63 10.23 5.78
N GLY A 74 -5.67 9.86 6.63
CA GLY A 74 -4.69 10.79 7.20
C GLY A 74 -5.27 11.74 8.27
N GLY A 75 -6.41 11.37 8.85
CA GLY A 75 -7.01 12.03 10.00
C GLY A 75 -6.31 11.68 11.32
N ILE A 76 -6.71 12.39 12.37
CA ILE A 76 -6.25 12.13 13.74
C ILE A 76 -7.20 11.09 14.34
N VAL A 77 -6.65 9.95 14.76
CA VAL A 77 -7.42 8.90 15.44
C VAL A 77 -7.84 9.40 16.83
N GLN A 78 -9.16 9.39 17.08
CA GLN A 78 -9.73 9.75 18.39
C GLN A 78 -9.35 8.74 19.48
N ASP A 79 -9.50 9.13 20.75
CA ASP A 79 -9.23 8.25 21.88
C ASP A 79 -10.14 7.01 21.87
N LEU A 80 -9.52 5.83 21.89
CA LEU A 80 -10.15 4.53 21.93
C LEU A 80 -10.03 3.92 23.33
N SER A 81 -10.98 3.04 23.69
CA SER A 81 -10.83 2.21 24.88
C SER A 81 -9.56 1.34 24.79
N PRO A 82 -8.96 0.89 25.90
CA PRO A 82 -7.75 0.07 25.85
C PRO A 82 -7.92 -1.21 25.01
N LEU A 83 -9.11 -1.82 25.03
CA LEU A 83 -9.41 -3.02 24.24
C LEU A 83 -9.55 -2.68 22.75
N ALA A 84 -10.25 -1.58 22.42
CA ALA A 84 -10.35 -1.10 21.05
C ALA A 84 -8.99 -0.65 20.48
N MET A 85 -8.13 -0.06 21.31
CA MET A 85 -6.76 0.33 20.91
C MET A 85 -5.88 -0.89 20.59
N MET A 86 -6.00 -1.97 21.38
CA MET A 86 -5.30 -3.24 21.05
C MET A 86 -5.79 -3.81 19.72
N ALA A 87 -7.12 -3.84 19.50
CA ALA A 87 -7.70 -4.28 18.23
C ALA A 87 -7.21 -3.39 17.06
N PHE A 88 -7.21 -2.08 17.25
CA PHE A 88 -6.72 -1.10 16.28
C PHE A 88 -5.25 -1.35 15.92
N THR A 89 -4.39 -1.66 16.89
CA THR A 89 -2.96 -1.95 16.64
C THR A 89 -2.78 -3.12 15.67
N PHE A 90 -3.58 -4.19 15.82
CA PHE A 90 -3.53 -5.33 14.89
C PHE A 90 -3.99 -4.97 13.48
N ILE A 91 -5.01 -4.10 13.38
CA ILE A 91 -5.55 -3.62 12.10
C ILE A 91 -4.52 -2.70 11.43
N GLN A 92 -3.95 -1.77 12.17
CA GLN A 92 -2.92 -0.84 11.71
C GLN A 92 -1.75 -1.61 11.08
N GLN A 93 -1.21 -2.62 11.77
CA GLN A 93 -0.13 -3.46 11.23
C GLN A 93 -0.51 -4.22 9.94
N GLN A 94 -1.79 -4.54 9.74
CA GLN A 94 -2.26 -5.16 8.50
C GLN A 94 -2.40 -4.15 7.37
N LEU A 95 -2.92 -2.96 7.68
CA LEU A 95 -3.04 -1.86 6.73
C LEU A 95 -1.66 -1.42 6.25
N ASP A 96 -0.71 -1.19 7.15
CA ASP A 96 0.65 -0.77 6.83
C ASP A 96 1.31 -1.75 5.84
N ARG A 97 1.27 -3.06 6.14
CA ARG A 97 1.79 -4.10 5.21
C ARG A 97 1.10 -4.09 3.85
N SER A 98 -0.21 -3.84 3.83
CA SER A 98 -1.00 -3.78 2.59
C SER A 98 -0.70 -2.52 1.78
N ASN A 99 -0.35 -1.44 2.46
CA ASN A 99 0.03 -0.16 1.88
C ASN A 99 1.43 -0.27 1.26
N ASP A 100 2.42 -0.76 2.01
CA ASP A 100 3.77 -1.02 1.52
C ASP A 100 3.77 -1.91 0.27
N LYS A 101 2.96 -2.98 0.30
CA LYS A 101 2.81 -3.87 -0.85
C LYS A 101 2.20 -3.16 -2.06
N TYR A 102 1.19 -2.33 -1.85
CA TYR A 102 0.55 -1.57 -2.92
C TYR A 102 1.54 -0.58 -3.55
N ASP A 103 2.28 0.15 -2.73
CA ASP A 103 3.25 1.15 -3.17
C ASP A 103 4.38 0.50 -3.99
N ALA A 104 4.90 -0.64 -3.52
CA ALA A 104 5.89 -1.42 -4.26
C ALA A 104 5.36 -1.89 -5.64
N ILE A 105 4.08 -2.27 -5.73
CA ILE A 105 3.45 -2.64 -7.01
C ILE A 105 3.32 -1.43 -7.93
N CYS A 106 2.83 -0.31 -7.41
CA CYS A 106 2.70 0.94 -8.16
C CYS A 106 4.04 1.39 -8.72
N GLU A 107 5.09 1.37 -7.89
CA GLU A 107 6.43 1.77 -8.31
C GLU A 107 6.99 0.83 -9.39
N ARG A 108 6.87 -0.49 -9.19
CA ARG A 108 7.29 -1.48 -10.19
C ARG A 108 6.55 -1.27 -11.51
N ASN A 109 5.25 -1.02 -11.47
CA ASN A 109 4.45 -0.79 -12.67
C ASN A 109 4.82 0.52 -13.36
N ARG A 110 5.11 1.58 -12.60
CA ARG A 110 5.61 2.87 -13.12
C ARG A 110 6.95 2.67 -13.83
N LEU A 111 7.90 1.96 -13.22
CA LEU A 111 9.19 1.64 -13.81
C LEU A 111 9.06 0.77 -15.06
N ASN A 112 8.16 -0.22 -15.06
CA ASN A 112 7.89 -1.06 -16.22
C ASN A 112 7.23 -0.28 -17.37
N GLY A 113 6.29 0.61 -17.04
CA GLY A 113 5.66 1.51 -18.01
C GLY A 113 6.68 2.45 -18.66
N ALA A 114 7.58 3.03 -17.87
CA ALA A 114 8.66 3.89 -18.34
C ALA A 114 9.65 3.18 -19.28
N LYS A 115 9.88 1.88 -19.07
CA LYS A 115 10.70 1.04 -19.96
C LYS A 115 10.02 0.70 -21.30
N GLY A 116 8.73 1.01 -21.43
CA GLY A 116 7.91 0.69 -22.61
C GLY A 116 7.35 -0.73 -22.53
N GLY A 117 6.01 -0.84 -22.53
CA GLY A 117 5.32 -2.14 -22.50
C GLY A 117 5.17 -2.80 -23.87
N ARG A 118 5.38 -2.05 -24.96
CA ARG A 118 5.30 -2.60 -26.32
C ARG A 118 6.66 -3.17 -26.71
N PRO A 119 6.77 -4.47 -27.01
CA PRO A 119 7.99 -5.03 -27.55
C PRO A 119 8.45 -4.22 -28.78
N PRO A 120 9.75 -3.95 -28.95
CA PRO A 120 10.24 -3.30 -30.15
C PRO A 120 9.79 -4.09 -31.37
N LYS A 121 9.38 -3.38 -32.44
CA LYS A 121 9.01 -4.03 -33.70
C LYS A 121 10.17 -4.97 -34.08
N PRO A 122 9.90 -6.26 -34.36
CA PRO A 122 10.97 -7.16 -34.76
C PRO A 122 11.68 -6.55 -35.98
N LYS A 123 13.01 -6.43 -35.91
CA LYS A 123 13.82 -6.29 -37.14
C LYS A 123 13.46 -7.52 -37.98
N LYS A 124 13.12 -7.32 -39.26
CA LYS A 124 12.68 -8.37 -40.21
C LYS A 124 13.31 -9.73 -39.86
N PRO A 125 12.53 -10.83 -39.79
CA PRO A 125 13.10 -12.14 -39.47
C PRO A 125 14.26 -12.42 -40.42
N SER A 126 15.48 -12.52 -39.88
CA SER A 126 16.66 -12.96 -40.60
C SER A 126 16.57 -14.48 -40.72
N GLY A 127 15.76 -14.99 -41.65
CA GLY A 127 15.69 -16.44 -41.78
C GLY A 127 14.66 -17.10 -42.68
N LEU A 128 13.89 -16.39 -43.50
CA LEU A 128 13.16 -17.03 -44.61
C LEU A 128 13.42 -16.26 -45.90
N SER A 129 14.46 -16.67 -46.63
CA SER A 129 14.64 -16.29 -48.03
C SER A 129 13.80 -17.23 -48.90
N GLY A 130 12.66 -16.73 -49.39
CA GLY A 130 11.90 -17.32 -50.49
C GLY A 130 10.74 -18.23 -50.06
N ASN A 131 9.58 -18.01 -50.69
CA ASN A 131 8.55 -19.02 -50.83
C ASN A 131 9.10 -20.11 -51.78
N PRO A 132 9.08 -21.41 -51.44
CA PRO A 132 9.47 -22.43 -52.42
C PRO A 132 8.51 -22.38 -53.61
N GLU A 133 9.01 -22.09 -54.80
CA GLU A 133 8.20 -22.02 -56.03
C GLU A 133 7.51 -23.35 -56.38
N LYS A 134 7.94 -24.47 -55.79
CA LYS A 134 7.37 -25.80 -56.04
C LYS A 134 7.30 -26.64 -54.76
N PRO A 135 6.17 -27.30 -54.46
CA PRO A 135 6.09 -28.27 -53.38
C PRO A 135 7.03 -29.45 -53.67
N LYS A 136 7.80 -29.86 -52.66
CA LYS A 136 8.68 -31.02 -52.74
C LYS A 136 7.81 -32.28 -52.87
N LYS A 137 7.91 -33.00 -54.00
CA LYS A 137 7.12 -34.23 -54.21
C LYS A 137 7.41 -35.22 -53.06
N PRO A 138 6.37 -35.88 -52.51
CA PRO A 138 6.56 -36.87 -51.45
C PRO A 138 7.39 -38.04 -52.00
N ARG A 139 8.38 -38.49 -51.22
CA ARG A 139 9.16 -39.69 -51.54
C ARG A 139 8.27 -40.90 -51.29
N ARG A 140 7.84 -41.57 -52.37
CA ARG A 140 7.09 -42.82 -52.27
C ARG A 140 8.01 -43.88 -51.64
N THR A 141 7.75 -44.28 -50.41
CA THR A 141 8.32 -45.51 -49.87
C THR A 141 7.63 -46.67 -50.58
N LEU A 142 8.40 -47.54 -51.24
CA LEU A 142 7.87 -48.78 -51.80
C LEU A 142 7.45 -49.70 -50.64
N PRO A 143 6.35 -50.47 -50.80
CA PRO A 143 5.90 -51.43 -49.79
C PRO A 143 6.91 -52.54 -49.57
#